data_AF-A0A4R0S2R5-F1
#
_entry.id   AF-A0A4R0S2R5-F1
#
_cell.length_a   1.000
_cell.length_b   1.000
_cell.length_c   1.000
_cell.angle_alpha   90.00
_cell.angle_beta   90.00
_cell.angle_gamma   90.00
#
_symmetry.space_group_name_H-M   'P 1'
#
loop_
_entity.id
_entity.type
_entity.pdbx_description
1 polymer ?
#
loop_
_entity_poly.entity_id
_entity_poly.type
_entity_poly.pdbx_seq_one_letter_code
_entity_poly.pdbx_strand_id
1 'polypeptide(L)'
;MQLLASQYVSVPTQSLFLNAVKVVLFPIALGVICHMIFGKKIEKVTVALPIVSQVAILLIIGVVVAANGPKLFVASSLMAIPVVILHNLCGYSLGFGFSKLMYKIYPKGFRYAQQKAITFEVGMQDSALGATLALTSFATNPLAAVPSTFFSVWHNISGSILSSWWRNHDDKHEIHWDSDNGEKGSAKSTVSAAHPFDADKAARVAA
;
A
#
# COMPACT_ATOMS: atom_id res chain seq x y z
N MET A 1 10.89 -9.16 -12.25
CA MET A 1 10.54 -10.58 -12.44
C MET A 1 11.64 -11.36 -13.16
N GLN A 2 12.05 -11.01 -14.38
CA GLN A 2 13.00 -11.85 -15.15
C GLN A 2 14.31 -12.14 -14.40
N LEU A 3 14.96 -11.15 -13.79
CA LEU A 3 16.25 -11.35 -13.11
C LEU A 3 16.18 -12.25 -11.87
N LEU A 4 15.03 -12.36 -11.21
CA LEU A 4 14.85 -13.12 -9.96
C LEU A 4 14.10 -14.45 -10.17
N ALA A 5 13.14 -14.48 -11.10
CA ALA A 5 12.19 -15.57 -11.26
C ALA A 5 12.48 -16.47 -12.49
N SER A 6 13.29 -16.02 -13.47
CA SER A 6 13.56 -16.81 -14.68
C SER A 6 14.29 -18.12 -14.40
N GLN A 7 14.92 -18.24 -13.23
CA GLN A 7 15.59 -19.46 -12.78
C GLN A 7 14.60 -20.54 -12.32
N TYR A 8 13.34 -20.16 -12.03
CA TYR A 8 12.33 -21.07 -11.46
C TYR A 8 11.13 -21.27 -12.39
N VAL A 9 10.74 -20.26 -13.17
CA VAL A 9 9.58 -20.30 -14.06
C VAL A 9 9.89 -19.51 -15.33
N SER A 10 9.35 -19.94 -16.48
CA SER A 10 9.38 -19.14 -17.70
C SER A 10 8.58 -17.84 -17.48
N VAL A 11 9.27 -16.69 -17.59
CA VAL A 11 8.67 -15.37 -17.37
C VAL A 11 8.31 -14.75 -18.72
N PRO A 12 7.02 -14.56 -19.05
CA PRO A 12 6.62 -13.93 -20.31
C PRO A 12 6.73 -12.39 -20.18
N THR A 13 7.95 -11.87 -20.19
CA THR A 13 8.25 -10.45 -19.88
C THR A 13 7.51 -9.46 -20.76
N GLN A 14 7.41 -9.72 -22.07
CA GLN A 14 6.66 -8.85 -22.98
C GLN A 14 5.16 -8.81 -22.63
N SER A 15 4.58 -9.97 -22.32
CA SER A 15 3.16 -10.06 -21.91
C SER A 15 2.92 -9.33 -20.59
N LEU A 16 3.79 -9.54 -19.59
CA LEU A 16 3.73 -8.85 -18.30
C LEU A 16 3.80 -7.32 -18.47
N PHE A 17 4.71 -6.83 -19.31
CA PHE A 17 4.84 -5.40 -19.59
C PHE A 17 3.58 -4.83 -20.25
N LEU A 18 3.10 -5.46 -21.32
CA LEU A 18 1.90 -5.00 -22.03
C LEU A 18 0.65 -5.06 -21.14
N ASN A 19 0.54 -6.06 -20.28
CA ASN A 19 -0.55 -6.17 -19.31
C ASN A 19 -0.47 -5.05 -18.26
N ALA A 20 0.72 -4.73 -17.73
CA ALA A 20 0.87 -3.62 -16.79
C ALA A 20 0.48 -2.28 -17.45
N VAL A 21 0.88 -2.04 -18.70
CA VAL A 21 0.46 -0.82 -19.44
C VAL A 21 -1.05 -0.75 -19.58
N LYS A 22 -1.71 -1.86 -19.96
CA LYS A 22 -3.16 -1.89 -20.20
C LYS A 22 -3.99 -1.80 -18.92
N VAL A 23 -3.56 -2.47 -17.85
CA VAL A 23 -4.32 -2.60 -16.60
C VAL A 23 -4.06 -1.43 -15.65
N VAL A 24 -2.88 -0.80 -15.71
CA VAL A 24 -2.47 0.25 -14.76
C VAL A 24 -2.31 1.58 -15.47
N LEU A 25 -1.37 1.67 -16.41
CA LEU A 25 -0.98 2.96 -16.98
C LEU A 25 -2.12 3.62 -17.75
N PHE A 26 -2.85 2.84 -18.56
CA PHE A 26 -3.95 3.34 -19.36
C PHE A 26 -5.13 3.84 -18.49
N PRO A 27 -5.66 3.09 -17.50
CA PRO A 27 -6.70 3.59 -16.60
C PRO A 27 -6.28 4.79 -15.76
N ILE A 28 -5.02 4.84 -15.29
CA ILE A 28 -4.50 6.01 -14.57
C ILE A 28 -4.49 7.25 -15.48
N ALA A 29 -3.97 7.11 -16.70
CA ALA A 29 -3.93 8.22 -17.66
C ALA A 29 -5.34 8.74 -17.98
N LEU A 30 -6.31 7.84 -18.21
CA LEU A 30 -7.71 8.20 -18.40
C LEU A 30 -8.28 8.91 -17.17
N GLY A 31 -8.03 8.39 -15.96
CA GLY A 31 -8.47 9.00 -14.71
C GLY A 31 -7.95 10.42 -14.53
N VAL A 32 -6.67 10.65 -14.84
CA VAL A 32 -6.04 11.98 -14.81
C VAL A 32 -6.66 12.90 -15.84
N ILE A 33 -6.84 12.47 -17.09
CA ILE A 33 -7.47 13.27 -18.15
C ILE A 33 -8.90 13.64 -17.76
N CYS A 34 -9.69 12.69 -17.25
CA CYS A 34 -11.03 12.95 -16.74
C CYS A 34 -11.01 13.98 -15.60
N HIS A 35 -10.10 13.84 -14.63
CA HIS A 35 -9.97 14.80 -13.53
C HIS A 35 -9.63 16.20 -14.06
N MET A 36 -8.74 16.30 -15.05
CA MET A 36 -8.36 17.57 -15.70
C MET A 36 -9.53 18.23 -16.43
N ILE A 37 -10.39 17.46 -17.10
CA ILE A 37 -11.53 17.99 -17.88
C ILE A 37 -12.70 18.40 -16.97
N PHE A 38 -13.04 17.55 -15.98
CA PHE A 38 -14.24 17.74 -15.16
C PHE A 38 -13.99 18.54 -13.87
N GLY A 39 -12.73 18.74 -13.48
CA GLY A 39 -12.31 19.55 -12.33
C GLY A 39 -13.13 19.24 -11.08
N LYS A 40 -13.66 20.28 -10.42
CA LYS A 40 -14.40 20.18 -9.15
C LYS A 40 -15.64 19.25 -9.18
N LYS A 41 -16.20 18.93 -10.35
CA LYS A 41 -17.35 18.01 -10.43
C LYS A 41 -16.96 16.57 -10.08
N ILE A 42 -15.71 16.18 -10.36
CA ILE A 42 -15.19 14.84 -10.08
C ILE A 42 -15.02 14.62 -8.56
N GLU A 43 -14.83 15.69 -7.77
CA GLU A 43 -14.62 15.62 -6.32
C GLU A 43 -15.80 14.95 -5.58
N LYS A 44 -17.02 15.09 -6.12
CA LYS A 44 -18.20 14.40 -5.58
C LYS A 44 -18.16 12.89 -5.79
N VAL A 45 -17.54 12.45 -6.88
CA VAL A 45 -17.38 11.02 -7.22
C VAL A 45 -16.21 10.42 -6.46
N THR A 46 -15.14 11.19 -6.22
CA THR A 46 -13.94 10.70 -5.52
C THR A 46 -14.22 10.25 -4.09
N VAL A 47 -15.29 10.76 -3.45
CA VAL A 47 -15.74 10.32 -2.11
C VAL A 47 -16.15 8.84 -2.10
N ALA A 48 -16.69 8.32 -3.21
CA ALA A 48 -17.11 6.93 -3.32
C ALA A 48 -15.96 5.97 -3.71
N LEU A 49 -14.85 6.51 -4.25
CA LEU A 49 -13.73 5.69 -4.76
C LEU A 49 -13.14 4.74 -3.73
N PRO A 50 -12.96 5.10 -2.44
CA PRO A 50 -12.46 4.16 -1.45
C PRO A 50 -13.34 2.91 -1.34
N ILE A 51 -14.66 3.08 -1.29
CA ILE A 51 -15.61 1.95 -1.19
C ILE A 51 -15.57 1.10 -2.45
N VAL A 52 -15.59 1.73 -3.62
CA VAL A 52 -15.51 1.02 -4.92
C VAL A 52 -14.21 0.21 -5.01
N SER A 53 -13.08 0.79 -4.59
CA SER A 53 -11.78 0.11 -4.56
C SER A 53 -11.79 -1.08 -3.61
N GLN A 54 -12.40 -0.95 -2.43
CA GLN A 54 -12.51 -2.03 -1.45
C GLN A 54 -13.39 -3.19 -1.97
N VAL A 55 -14.50 -2.88 -2.64
CA VAL A 55 -15.34 -3.92 -3.27
C VAL A 55 -14.57 -4.61 -4.40
N ALA A 56 -13.88 -3.86 -5.26
CA ALA A 56 -13.10 -4.42 -6.35
C ALA A 56 -12.00 -5.39 -5.87
N ILE A 57 -11.26 -5.02 -4.82
CA ILE A 57 -10.21 -5.92 -4.29
C ILE A 57 -10.81 -7.17 -3.64
N LEU A 58 -11.93 -7.05 -2.92
CA LEU A 58 -12.63 -8.20 -2.35
C LEU A 58 -13.12 -9.17 -3.44
N LEU A 59 -13.60 -8.64 -4.58
CA LEU A 59 -13.97 -9.46 -5.73
C LEU A 59 -12.76 -10.19 -6.34
N ILE A 60 -11.62 -9.51 -6.51
CA ILE A 60 -10.38 -10.14 -6.99
C ILE A 60 -9.95 -11.27 -6.06
N ILE A 61 -9.94 -11.03 -4.74
CA ILE A 61 -9.64 -12.05 -3.73
C ILE A 61 -10.62 -13.22 -3.85
N GLY A 62 -11.92 -12.94 -3.98
CA GLY A 62 -12.95 -13.96 -4.17
C GLY A 62 -12.73 -14.83 -5.40
N VAL A 63 -12.33 -14.23 -6.52
CA VAL A 63 -11.98 -14.96 -7.76
C VAL A 63 -10.78 -15.88 -7.53
N VAL A 64 -9.72 -15.40 -6.88
CA VAL A 64 -8.54 -16.24 -6.60
C VAL A 64 -8.90 -17.40 -5.68
N VAL A 65 -9.73 -17.14 -4.65
CA VAL A 65 -10.18 -18.18 -3.72
C VAL A 65 -11.05 -19.22 -4.41
N ALA A 66 -12.02 -18.79 -5.22
CA ALA A 66 -12.89 -19.69 -5.98
C ALA A 66 -12.08 -20.54 -6.99
N ALA A 67 -11.11 -19.95 -7.69
CA ALA A 67 -10.28 -20.64 -8.67
C ALA A 67 -9.30 -21.65 -8.04
N ASN A 68 -8.94 -21.48 -6.76
CA ASN A 68 -7.91 -22.28 -6.10
C ASN A 68 -8.40 -23.08 -4.87
N GLY A 69 -9.71 -23.11 -4.59
CA GLY A 69 -10.30 -23.61 -3.33
C GLY A 69 -9.59 -24.81 -2.67
N PRO A 70 -9.61 -26.02 -3.27
CA PRO A 70 -8.96 -27.18 -2.68
C PRO A 70 -7.44 -27.05 -2.53
N LYS A 71 -6.81 -26.26 -3.40
CA LYS A 71 -5.36 -26.02 -3.42
C LYS A 71 -4.93 -24.88 -2.49
N LEU A 72 -5.84 -24.14 -1.86
CA LEU A 72 -5.48 -23.12 -0.87
C LEU A 72 -5.15 -23.71 0.49
N PHE A 73 -5.80 -24.81 0.85
CA PHE A 73 -5.69 -25.43 2.17
C PHE A 73 -4.63 -26.52 2.27
N VAL A 74 -3.84 -26.73 1.21
CA VAL A 74 -2.68 -27.61 1.26
C VAL A 74 -1.50 -26.89 1.92
N ALA A 75 -0.65 -27.66 2.61
CA ALA A 75 0.49 -27.13 3.35
C ALA A 75 1.39 -26.21 2.49
N SER A 76 1.62 -26.54 1.22
CA SER A 76 2.46 -25.74 0.32
C SER A 76 1.91 -24.33 0.08
N SER A 77 0.58 -24.17 0.00
CA SER A 77 -0.06 -22.86 -0.13
C SER A 77 -0.09 -22.11 1.20
N LEU A 78 -0.34 -22.81 2.30
CA LEU A 78 -0.33 -22.20 3.64
C LEU A 78 1.06 -21.67 4.04
N MET A 79 2.14 -22.29 3.54
CA MET A 79 3.51 -21.77 3.71
C MET A 79 3.73 -20.38 3.12
N ALA A 80 2.88 -19.92 2.20
CA ALA A 80 2.96 -18.55 1.68
C ALA A 80 2.61 -17.50 2.74
N ILE A 81 1.81 -17.83 3.77
CA ILE A 81 1.40 -16.89 4.83
C ILE A 81 2.61 -16.35 5.61
N PRO A 82 3.45 -17.18 6.27
CA PRO A 82 4.60 -16.65 6.99
C PRO A 82 5.59 -15.92 6.09
N VAL A 83 5.74 -16.34 4.82
CA VAL A 83 6.61 -15.66 3.83
C VAL A 83 6.09 -14.26 3.51
N VAL A 84 4.79 -14.13 3.25
CA VAL A 84 4.12 -12.85 2.99
C VAL A 84 4.23 -11.90 4.18
N ILE A 85 4.00 -12.43 5.39
CA ILE A 85 4.14 -11.66 6.63
C ILE A 85 5.57 -11.13 6.75
N LEU A 86 6.56 -12.02 6.63
CA LEU A 86 7.96 -11.66 6.73
C LEU A 86 8.36 -10.62 5.66
N HIS A 87 7.93 -10.82 4.41
CA HIS A 87 8.23 -9.89 3.32
C HIS A 87 7.70 -8.47 3.60
N ASN A 88 6.45 -8.36 4.07
CA ASN A 88 5.85 -7.08 4.43
C ASN A 88 6.55 -6.42 5.62
N LEU A 89 6.83 -7.17 6.68
CA LEU A 89 7.53 -6.64 7.86
C LEU A 89 8.99 -6.25 7.54
N CYS A 90 9.67 -6.99 6.67
CA CYS A 90 10.96 -6.61 6.13
C CYS A 90 10.85 -5.30 5.33
N GLY A 91 9.82 -5.15 4.50
CA GLY A 91 9.54 -3.92 3.77
C GLY A 91 9.40 -2.70 4.69
N TYR A 92 8.57 -2.79 5.74
CA TYR A 92 8.46 -1.73 6.75
C TYR A 92 9.81 -1.44 7.43
N SER A 93 10.51 -2.49 7.87
CA SER A 93 11.77 -2.35 8.61
C SER A 93 12.87 -1.71 7.76
N LEU A 94 13.00 -2.14 6.50
CA LEU A 94 13.98 -1.59 5.56
C LEU A 94 13.60 -0.17 5.12
N GLY A 95 12.33 0.11 4.86
CA GLY A 95 11.86 1.46 4.52
C GLY A 95 12.10 2.46 5.64
N PHE A 96 11.79 2.08 6.89
CA PHE A 96 12.07 2.92 8.05
C PHE A 96 13.57 3.08 8.30
N GLY A 97 14.34 1.98 8.24
CA GLY A 97 15.78 2.01 8.42
C GLY A 97 16.49 2.87 7.36
N PHE A 98 16.08 2.75 6.10
CA PHE A 98 16.59 3.56 5.00
C PHE A 98 16.27 5.04 5.20
N SER A 99 15.02 5.38 5.52
CA SER A 99 14.63 6.78 5.72
C SER A 99 15.33 7.42 6.94
N LYS A 100 15.54 6.66 8.03
CA LYS A 100 16.38 7.08 9.17
C LYS A 100 17.84 7.30 8.79
N LEU A 101 18.42 6.43 7.95
CA LEU A 101 19.78 6.62 7.43
C LEU A 101 19.86 7.88 6.57
N MET A 102 18.90 8.09 5.67
CA MET A 102 18.84 9.25 4.80
C MET A 102 18.60 10.55 5.57
N TYR A 103 17.87 10.53 6.69
CA TYR A 103 17.75 11.69 7.57
C TYR A 103 19.12 12.17 8.08
N LYS A 104 20.08 11.27 8.34
CA LYS A 104 21.43 11.67 8.77
C LYS A 104 22.23 12.37 7.67
N ILE A 105 21.92 12.09 6.40
CA ILE A 105 22.65 12.63 5.23
C ILE A 105 21.95 13.88 4.69
N TYR A 106 20.61 13.83 4.58
CA TYR A 106 19.76 14.88 4.05
C TYR A 106 18.52 15.07 4.94
N PRO A 107 18.67 15.75 6.10
CA PRO A 107 17.61 15.84 7.12
C PRO A 107 16.31 16.47 6.59
N LYS A 108 16.44 17.48 5.71
CA LYS A 108 15.30 18.23 5.19
C LYS A 108 14.33 17.39 4.33
N GLY A 109 14.81 16.33 3.69
CA GLY A 109 13.98 15.47 2.83
C GLY A 109 13.39 14.25 3.51
N PHE A 110 13.85 13.90 4.71
CA PHE A 110 13.51 12.65 5.38
C PHE A 110 13.06 12.89 6.83
N ARG A 111 12.26 13.94 7.06
CA ARG A 111 11.70 14.24 8.39
C ARG A 111 10.72 13.14 8.81
N TYR A 112 10.18 13.24 10.02
CA TYR A 112 9.42 12.15 10.62
C TYR A 112 8.20 11.71 9.80
N ALA A 113 7.48 12.66 9.20
CA ALA A 113 6.36 12.35 8.32
C ALA A 113 6.81 11.59 7.05
N GLN A 114 7.95 11.94 6.45
CA GLN A 114 8.51 11.22 5.30
C GLN A 114 9.02 9.83 5.71
N GLN A 115 9.61 9.69 6.90
CA GLN A 115 10.00 8.37 7.42
C GLN A 115 8.78 7.44 7.55
N LYS A 116 7.67 7.95 8.10
CA LYS A 116 6.37 7.25 8.12
C LYS A 116 5.91 6.87 6.72
N ALA A 117 5.88 7.84 5.79
CA ALA A 117 5.41 7.62 4.43
C ALA A 117 6.25 6.56 3.69
N ILE A 118 7.58 6.66 3.74
CA ILE A 118 8.49 5.70 3.09
C ILE A 118 8.35 4.30 3.70
N THR A 119 8.15 4.21 5.02
CA THR A 119 7.87 2.92 5.68
C THR A 119 6.66 2.25 5.04
N PHE A 120 5.54 2.97 4.93
CA PHE A 120 4.33 2.44 4.29
C PHE A 120 4.53 2.16 2.81
N GLU A 121 5.19 3.04 2.05
CA GLU A 121 5.40 2.86 0.60
C GLU A 121 6.23 1.61 0.27
N VAL A 122 7.24 1.29 1.09
CA VAL A 122 8.08 0.11 0.88
C VAL A 122 7.36 -1.16 1.33
N GLY A 123 6.65 -1.11 2.47
CA GLY A 123 5.98 -2.29 3.02
C GLY A 123 4.62 -2.60 2.38
N MET A 124 3.86 -1.60 1.95
CA MET A 124 2.56 -1.75 1.30
C MET A 124 2.74 -1.82 -0.22
N GLN A 125 2.65 -3.02 -0.76
CA GLN A 125 2.71 -3.27 -2.20
C GLN A 125 1.32 -3.19 -2.84
N ASP A 126 1.28 -2.95 -4.16
CA ASP A 126 0.07 -3.14 -4.96
C ASP A 126 -0.20 -4.64 -5.17
N SER A 127 -0.87 -5.23 -4.19
CA SER A 127 -1.26 -6.64 -4.19
C SER A 127 -2.30 -6.97 -5.27
N ALA A 128 -3.12 -5.99 -5.69
CA ALA A 128 -4.15 -6.17 -6.71
C ALA A 128 -3.53 -6.36 -8.09
N LEU A 129 -2.54 -5.53 -8.43
CA LEU A 129 -1.76 -5.68 -9.65
C LEU A 129 -0.98 -7.00 -9.64
N GLY A 130 -0.38 -7.36 -8.50
CA GLY A 130 0.31 -8.64 -8.34
C GLY A 130 -0.59 -9.86 -8.65
N ALA A 131 -1.78 -9.89 -8.06
CA ALA A 131 -2.76 -10.95 -8.30
C ALA A 131 -3.24 -10.96 -9.77
N THR A 132 -3.52 -9.78 -10.34
CA THR A 132 -4.00 -9.65 -11.72
C THR A 132 -2.96 -10.09 -12.75
N LEU A 133 -1.70 -9.68 -12.57
CA LEU A 133 -0.60 -10.12 -13.45
C LEU A 133 -0.34 -11.62 -13.29
N ALA A 134 -0.45 -12.17 -12.09
CA ALA A 134 -0.31 -13.60 -11.85
C ALA A 134 -1.39 -14.40 -12.59
N LEU A 135 -2.66 -14.01 -12.45
CA LEU A 135 -3.78 -14.68 -13.12
C LEU A 135 -3.72 -14.56 -14.65
N THR A 136 -3.29 -13.42 -15.19
CA THR A 136 -3.25 -13.20 -16.64
C THR A 136 -2.01 -13.79 -17.30
N SER A 137 -0.85 -13.69 -16.65
CA SER A 137 0.45 -14.05 -17.26
C SER A 137 0.91 -15.46 -16.89
N PHE A 138 0.36 -16.04 -15.81
CA PHE A 138 0.56 -17.42 -15.40
C PHE A 138 -0.78 -18.17 -15.32
N ALA A 139 -1.65 -17.97 -16.31
CA ALA A 139 -3.01 -18.53 -16.33
C ALA A 139 -3.07 -20.05 -16.18
N THR A 140 -2.03 -20.78 -16.61
CA THR A 140 -1.90 -22.23 -16.42
C THR A 140 -1.54 -22.63 -14.99
N ASN A 141 -1.13 -21.68 -14.15
CA ASN A 141 -0.79 -21.85 -12.74
C ASN A 141 -1.46 -20.77 -11.86
N PRO A 142 -2.77 -20.88 -11.61
CA PRO A 142 -3.52 -19.89 -10.81
C PRO A 142 -3.04 -19.80 -9.34
N LEU A 143 -2.23 -20.75 -8.86
CA LEU A 143 -1.59 -20.67 -7.54
C LEU A 143 -0.57 -19.53 -7.44
N ALA A 144 -0.05 -19.03 -8.56
CA ALA A 144 0.85 -17.88 -8.58
C ALA A 144 0.21 -16.61 -8.00
N ALA A 145 -1.12 -16.51 -7.97
CA ALA A 145 -1.85 -15.37 -7.41
C ALA A 145 -2.07 -15.46 -5.88
N VAL A 146 -1.81 -16.63 -5.28
CA VAL A 146 -2.07 -16.89 -3.85
C VAL A 146 -1.22 -15.99 -2.94
N PRO A 147 0.11 -15.82 -3.15
CA PRO A 147 0.90 -14.92 -2.33
C PRO A 147 0.38 -13.48 -2.37
N SER A 148 0.01 -12.96 -3.54
CA SER A 148 -0.57 -11.61 -3.67
C SER A 148 -1.92 -11.49 -2.96
N THR A 149 -2.73 -12.54 -2.97
CA THR A 149 -4.03 -12.57 -2.27
C THR A 149 -3.85 -12.52 -0.75
N PHE A 150 -2.96 -13.34 -0.20
CA PHE A 150 -2.63 -13.28 1.23
C PHE A 150 -1.96 -11.97 1.60
N PHE A 151 -1.08 -11.45 0.74
CA PHE A 151 -0.47 -10.14 0.95
C PHE A 151 -1.55 -9.07 1.05
N SER A 152 -2.54 -9.07 0.14
CA SER A 152 -3.66 -8.12 0.13
C SER A 152 -4.37 -8.03 1.48
N VAL A 153 -4.70 -9.18 2.08
CA VAL A 153 -5.31 -9.21 3.40
C VAL A 153 -4.33 -8.74 4.47
N TRP A 154 -3.11 -9.29 4.47
CA TRP A 154 -2.12 -9.04 5.51
C TRP A 154 -1.65 -7.58 5.56
N HIS A 155 -1.30 -6.96 4.44
CA HIS A 155 -0.73 -5.59 4.43
C HIS A 155 -1.75 -4.54 4.86
N ASN A 156 -3.04 -4.77 4.64
CA ASN A 156 -4.12 -3.92 5.16
C ASN A 156 -4.24 -4.05 6.68
N ILE A 157 -4.17 -5.27 7.21
CA ILE A 157 -4.17 -5.52 8.67
C ILE A 157 -2.92 -4.93 9.31
N SER A 158 -1.73 -5.30 8.83
CA SER A 158 -0.46 -4.85 9.40
C SER A 158 -0.28 -3.34 9.27
N GLY A 159 -0.71 -2.75 8.14
CA GLY A 159 -0.69 -1.31 7.93
C GLY A 159 -1.60 -0.56 8.89
N SER A 160 -2.82 -1.08 9.12
CA SER A 160 -3.77 -0.50 10.09
C SER A 160 -3.24 -0.58 11.52
N ILE A 161 -2.64 -1.72 11.90
CA ILE A 161 -2.01 -1.91 13.21
C ILE A 161 -0.85 -0.92 13.39
N LEU A 162 0.06 -0.84 12.41
CA LEU A 162 1.22 0.05 12.49
C LEU A 162 0.79 1.51 12.53
N SER A 163 -0.18 1.91 11.70
CA SER A 163 -0.74 3.27 11.69
C SER A 163 -1.36 3.64 13.04
N SER A 164 -2.17 2.74 13.61
CA SER A 164 -2.79 2.93 14.92
C SER A 164 -1.75 3.00 16.04
N TRP A 165 -0.76 2.11 16.03
CA TRP A 165 0.35 2.15 16.97
C TRP A 165 1.11 3.47 16.90
N TRP A 166 1.43 3.93 15.69
CA TRP A 166 2.17 5.18 15.48
C TRP A 166 1.40 6.39 15.98
N ARG A 167 0.09 6.44 15.69
CA ARG A 167 -0.79 7.50 16.20
C ARG A 167 -0.81 7.52 17.74
N ASN A 168 -1.01 6.36 18.37
CA ASN A 168 -1.05 6.27 19.83
C ASN A 168 0.31 6.61 20.46
N HIS A 169 1.41 6.24 19.81
CA HIS A 169 2.76 6.59 20.22
C HIS A 169 2.99 8.10 20.14
N ASP A 170 2.64 8.72 19.01
CA ASP A 170 2.80 10.16 18.79
C ASP A 170 1.96 10.97 19.79
N ASP A 171 0.70 10.57 20.03
CA ASP A 171 -0.19 11.19 21.01
C ASP A 171 0.38 11.06 22.44
N LYS A 172 0.85 9.86 22.82
CA LYS A 172 1.41 9.59 24.16
C LYS A 172 2.69 10.38 24.44
N HIS A 173 3.52 10.59 23.41
CA HIS A 173 4.80 11.28 23.53
C HIS A 173 4.72 12.76 23.13
N GLU A 174 3.52 13.27 22.85
CA GLU A 174 3.27 14.65 22.40
C GLU A 174 4.18 15.03 21.21
N ILE A 175 4.37 14.07 20.29
CA ILE A 175 5.16 14.26 19.07
C ILE A 175 4.29 15.02 18.08
N HIS A 176 4.73 16.22 17.72
CA HIS A 176 4.04 17.00 16.69
C HIS A 176 4.09 16.27 15.34
N TRP A 177 3.01 16.34 14.57
CA TRP A 177 2.93 15.70 13.25
C TRP A 177 4.00 16.20 12.26
N ASP A 178 4.44 17.46 12.43
CA ASP A 178 5.56 18.09 11.71
C ASP A 178 6.90 18.00 12.47
N SER A 179 7.12 16.96 13.26
CA SER A 179 8.41 16.73 13.95
C SER A 179 9.53 16.44 12.94
N ASP A 180 10.72 17.02 13.16
CA ASP A 180 11.87 16.75 12.29
C ASP A 180 12.37 15.31 12.45
N ASN A 181 12.54 14.82 13.67
CA ASN A 181 13.18 13.54 13.96
C ASN A 181 12.29 12.51 14.68
N GLY A 182 11.07 12.89 15.07
CA GLY A 182 10.16 12.07 15.87
C GLY A 182 10.31 12.27 17.38
N GLU A 183 10.94 13.37 17.82
CA GLU A 183 11.09 13.73 19.23
C GLU A 183 10.17 14.90 19.59
N LYS A 184 9.81 14.96 20.89
CA LYS A 184 9.02 16.06 21.46
C LYS A 184 9.78 17.38 21.33
N GLY A 185 9.07 18.42 20.90
CA GLY A 185 9.66 19.76 20.73
C GLY A 185 10.52 19.95 19.47
N SER A 186 10.75 18.90 18.67
CA SER A 186 11.46 18.99 17.38
C SER A 186 10.62 19.56 16.23
N ALA A 187 9.48 20.19 16.54
CA ALA A 187 8.65 20.84 15.55
C ALA A 187 9.27 22.18 15.13
N LYS A 188 9.17 22.51 13.85
CA LYS A 188 9.55 23.81 13.33
C LYS A 188 8.51 24.85 13.80
N SER A 189 8.70 25.40 14.99
CA SER A 189 7.77 26.34 15.64
C SER A 189 7.28 27.48 14.71
N THR A 190 6.04 27.95 14.98
CA THR A 190 5.31 29.12 14.46
C THR A 190 4.33 28.91 13.30
N VAL A 191 3.25 28.16 13.52
CA VAL A 191 1.84 28.62 13.47
C VAL A 191 1.04 27.50 14.14
N SER A 192 0.12 27.85 15.03
CA SER A 192 -0.93 26.95 15.50
C SER A 192 -1.84 26.56 14.32
N ALA A 193 -1.35 25.71 13.43
CA ALA A 193 -2.16 25.09 12.40
C ALA A 193 -2.76 23.84 13.04
N ALA A 194 -4.08 23.84 13.21
CA ALA A 194 -4.81 22.65 13.62
C ALA A 194 -4.39 21.46 12.73
N HIS A 195 -4.27 20.28 13.33
CA HIS A 195 -3.97 19.07 12.57
C HIS A 195 -5.03 18.92 11.45
N PRO A 196 -4.67 18.56 10.20
CA PRO A 196 -5.64 18.49 9.10
C PRO A 196 -6.86 17.60 9.40
N PHE A 197 -6.69 16.63 10.31
CA PHE A 197 -7.75 15.71 10.74
C PHE A 197 -8.61 16.22 11.91
N ASP A 198 -8.19 17.26 12.64
CA ASP A 198 -9.00 17.86 13.72
C ASP A 198 -10.20 18.65 13.15
N ALA A 199 -10.02 19.24 11.96
CA ALA A 199 -11.11 19.89 11.23
C ALA A 199 -12.23 18.90 10.86
N ASP A 200 -11.86 17.67 10.48
CA ASP A 200 -12.80 16.61 10.11
C ASP A 200 -13.55 16.05 11.33
N LYS A 201 -12.87 15.95 12.48
CA LYS A 201 -13.50 15.56 13.75
C LYS A 201 -14.50 16.62 14.24
N ALA A 202 -14.17 17.90 14.12
CA ALA A 202 -15.08 19.00 14.45
C ALA A 202 -16.32 19.00 13.54
N ALA A 203 -16.16 18.73 12.24
CA ALA A 203 -17.26 18.62 11.30
C ALA A 203 -18.19 17.43 11.58
N ARG A 204 -17.65 16.30 12.06
CA ARG A 204 -18.43 15.09 12.41
C ARG A 204 -19.13 15.15 13.77
N VAL A 205 -18.72 16.06 14.66
CA VAL A 205 -19.39 16.32 15.95
C VAL A 205 -20.46 17.42 15.81
N ALA A 206 -20.37 18.25 14.77
CA ALA A 206 -21.32 19.31 14.47
C ALA A 206 -22.48 18.91 13.52
N ALA A 207 -22.48 17.67 13.04
CA ALA A 207 -23.52 17.08 12.18
C ALA A 207 -24.26 15.97 12.92
#